data_AF-A0A1G2HTX9-F1
#
_entry.id   AF-A0A1G2HTX9-F1
#
_cell.length_a   1.000
_cell.length_b   1.000
_cell.length_c   1.000
_cell.angle_alpha   90.00
_cell.angle_beta   90.00
_cell.angle_gamma   90.00
#
_symmetry.space_group_name_H-M   'P 1'
#
loop_
_entity.id
_entity.type
_entity.pdbx_description
1 polymer ?
#
loop_
_entity_poly.entity_id
_entity_poly.type
_entity_poly.pdbx_seq_one_letter_code
_entity_poly.pdbx_strand_id
1 'polypeptide(L)'
;MIDVFYPIKKYFTTLPFLAMPLAITIKARKGLDHAVLTLGKSVDDLEILLESANKQKDRLVFDFIKTRWPRHITPNHLTVARMFIGMLLGFLLFNFKHDSALLILPLFFTGALTDLLDGVVARGFHKETVFGQIFDPIADRALLIPIFFYSLVSYNRPLFFFIIVLEIVNALISVFSMGKNISFGPNIFGKTKMVLQSVVFIGILLLWPREPNLFFIGLLWLSLIFMAISIIFKLITITVYYETGSHKNLQYPFGQKRIIKAD
;
A
#
# COMPACT_ATOMS: atom_id res chain seq x y z
N MET A 1 -7.96 -23.31 33.15
CA MET A 1 -8.26 -22.00 33.75
C MET A 1 -7.08 -21.64 34.65
N ILE A 2 -5.99 -21.14 34.06
CA ILE A 2 -4.80 -20.62 34.75
C ILE A 2 -4.38 -19.38 33.95
N ASP A 3 -4.23 -18.29 34.68
CA ASP A 3 -3.96 -16.93 34.22
C ASP A 3 -2.67 -16.79 33.39
N VAL A 4 -2.83 -16.46 32.10
CA VAL A 4 -1.74 -15.99 31.22
C VAL A 4 -1.81 -14.46 31.00
N PHE A 5 -2.81 -13.79 31.58
CA PHE A 5 -3.01 -12.34 31.44
C PHE A 5 -2.18 -11.47 32.40
N TYR A 6 -1.37 -12.06 33.28
CA TYR A 6 -0.66 -11.31 34.31
C TYR A 6 0.56 -10.48 33.82
N PRO A 7 1.37 -10.89 32.83
CA PRO A 7 2.55 -10.10 32.47
C PRO A 7 2.26 -8.91 31.52
N ILE A 8 1.12 -8.91 30.82
CA ILE A 8 0.77 -7.83 29.86
C ILE A 8 0.13 -6.63 30.57
N LYS A 9 -0.54 -6.87 31.71
CA LYS A 9 -1.22 -5.81 32.48
C LYS A 9 -0.24 -4.79 33.08
N LYS A 10 1.02 -5.18 33.32
CA LYS A 10 2.04 -4.33 33.95
C LYS A 10 2.61 -3.25 33.02
N TYR A 11 2.51 -3.44 31.70
CA TYR A 11 3.01 -2.46 30.71
C TYR A 11 1.94 -1.45 30.27
N PHE A 12 0.66 -1.75 30.48
CA PHE A 12 -0.45 -0.86 30.10
C PHE A 12 -0.84 0.15 31.19
N THR A 13 -0.46 -0.08 32.45
CA THR A 13 -0.76 0.82 33.58
C THR A 13 0.13 2.06 33.67
N THR A 14 1.19 2.16 32.85
CA THR A 14 2.12 3.32 32.87
C THR A 14 1.83 4.39 31.81
N LEU A 15 0.79 4.22 30.98
CA LEU A 15 0.43 5.18 29.93
C LEU A 15 -1.03 5.64 30.08
N PRO A 16 -1.30 6.68 30.89
CA PRO A 16 -2.66 7.19 31.11
C PRO A 16 -3.35 7.71 29.83
N PHE A 17 -2.60 7.93 28.74
CA PHE A 17 -3.11 8.38 27.45
C PHE A 17 -3.82 7.27 26.64
N LEU A 18 -3.58 5.99 26.95
CA LEU A 18 -4.15 4.85 26.22
C LEU A 18 -5.37 4.21 26.90
N ALA A 19 -5.68 4.58 28.15
CA ALA A 19 -6.78 3.97 28.91
C ALA A 19 -8.14 4.66 28.68
N MET A 20 -8.14 5.95 28.30
CA MET A 20 -9.36 6.74 28.11
C MET A 20 -10.19 6.39 26.85
N PRO A 21 -9.60 5.94 25.71
CA PRO A 21 -10.39 5.53 24.54
C PRO A 21 -11.23 4.28 24.79
N LEU A 22 -10.77 3.34 25.62
CA LEU A 22 -11.41 2.02 25.78
C LEU A 22 -12.72 2.07 26.58
N ALA A 23 -12.83 2.97 27.55
CA ALA A 23 -13.99 3.09 28.43
C ALA A 23 -15.19 3.78 27.73
N ILE A 24 -14.93 4.67 26.77
CA ILE A 24 -15.97 5.37 26.01
C ILE A 24 -16.57 4.45 24.92
N THR A 25 -15.81 3.45 24.42
CA THR A 25 -16.26 2.51 23.39
C THR A 25 -17.36 1.54 23.86
N ILE A 26 -17.46 1.25 25.16
CA ILE A 26 -18.33 0.16 25.65
C ILE A 26 -19.81 0.59 25.77
N LYS A 27 -20.12 1.90 25.90
CA LYS A 27 -21.49 2.39 26.14
C LYS A 27 -22.28 2.79 24.88
N ALA A 28 -21.64 2.89 23.71
CA ALA A 28 -22.27 3.28 22.44
C ALA A 28 -22.54 2.10 21.47
N ARG A 29 -22.55 0.87 21.99
CA ARG A 29 -22.38 -0.38 21.21
C ARG A 29 -23.50 -0.67 20.20
N LYS A 30 -24.78 -0.65 20.59
CA LYS A 30 -25.86 -1.23 19.76
C LYS A 30 -26.19 -0.50 18.46
N GLY A 31 -26.05 0.84 18.40
CA GLY A 31 -26.33 1.62 17.19
C GLY A 31 -25.12 1.73 16.25
N LEU A 32 -23.92 1.80 16.84
CA LEU A 32 -22.66 1.87 16.11
C LEU A 32 -22.31 0.54 15.44
N ASP A 33 -22.59 -0.58 16.10
CA ASP A 33 -22.35 -1.92 15.55
C ASP A 33 -23.12 -2.12 14.25
N HIS A 34 -24.39 -1.66 14.17
CA HIS A 34 -25.20 -1.85 12.97
C HIS A 34 -24.72 -0.97 11.81
N ALA A 35 -24.30 0.27 12.07
CA ALA A 35 -23.74 1.18 11.06
C ALA A 35 -22.36 0.73 10.57
N VAL A 36 -21.52 0.20 11.47
CA VAL A 36 -20.21 -0.38 11.13
C VAL A 36 -20.38 -1.67 10.33
N LEU A 37 -21.36 -2.51 10.65
CA LEU A 37 -21.68 -3.71 9.89
C LEU A 37 -22.21 -3.38 8.49
N THR A 38 -23.08 -2.38 8.34
CA THR A 38 -23.58 -1.97 7.01
C THR A 38 -22.51 -1.27 6.17
N LEU A 39 -21.69 -0.39 6.76
CA LEU A 39 -20.56 0.22 6.07
C LEU A 39 -19.53 -0.83 5.65
N GLY A 40 -19.23 -1.77 6.54
CA GLY A 40 -18.34 -2.89 6.25
C GLY A 40 -18.81 -3.74 5.08
N LYS A 41 -20.11 -4.08 5.05
CA LYS A 41 -20.71 -4.81 3.92
C LYS A 41 -20.62 -4.03 2.61
N SER A 42 -20.82 -2.71 2.64
CA SER A 42 -20.68 -1.86 1.44
C SER A 42 -19.23 -1.84 0.92
N VAL A 43 -18.25 -1.78 1.83
CA VAL A 43 -16.82 -1.87 1.46
C VAL A 43 -16.51 -3.23 0.86
N ASP A 44 -17.04 -4.32 1.41
CA ASP A 44 -16.87 -5.68 0.87
C ASP A 44 -17.44 -5.82 -0.54
N ASP A 45 -18.65 -5.31 -0.76
CA ASP A 45 -19.30 -5.34 -2.07
C ASP A 45 -18.47 -4.55 -3.11
N LEU A 46 -17.94 -3.40 -2.72
CA LEU A 46 -17.00 -2.63 -3.56
C LEU A 46 -15.70 -3.39 -3.81
N GLU A 47 -15.17 -4.12 -2.83
CA GLU A 47 -13.95 -4.92 -2.99
C GLU A 47 -14.14 -5.99 -4.03
N ILE A 48 -15.26 -6.72 -3.95
CA ILE A 48 -15.63 -7.78 -4.88
C ILE A 48 -15.77 -7.21 -6.30
N LEU A 49 -16.46 -6.07 -6.45
CA LEU A 49 -16.63 -5.42 -7.74
C LEU A 49 -15.28 -4.95 -8.32
N LEU A 50 -14.45 -4.28 -7.53
CA LEU A 50 -13.13 -3.82 -7.96
C LEU A 50 -12.19 -4.98 -8.30
N GLU A 51 -12.30 -6.11 -7.60
CA GLU A 51 -11.54 -7.30 -7.90
C GLU A 51 -11.99 -7.95 -9.22
N SER A 52 -13.31 -8.00 -9.47
CA SER A 52 -13.86 -8.47 -10.75
C SER A 52 -13.38 -7.62 -11.94
N ALA A 53 -13.38 -6.29 -11.78
CA ALA A 53 -12.90 -5.35 -12.78
C ALA A 53 -11.39 -5.48 -13.01
N ASN A 54 -10.60 -5.60 -11.93
CA ASN A 54 -9.15 -5.80 -12.05
C ASN A 54 -8.81 -7.12 -12.75
N LYS A 55 -9.54 -8.20 -12.46
CA LYS A 55 -9.33 -9.49 -13.12
C LYS A 55 -9.63 -9.41 -14.62
N GLN A 56 -10.66 -8.68 -15.02
CA GLN A 56 -10.97 -8.47 -16.44
C GLN A 56 -9.88 -7.62 -17.12
N LYS A 57 -9.47 -6.52 -16.51
CA LYS A 57 -8.35 -5.68 -16.98
C LYS A 57 -7.07 -6.49 -17.17
N ASP A 58 -6.68 -7.25 -16.16
CA ASP A 58 -5.46 -8.06 -16.19
C ASP A 58 -5.52 -9.11 -17.30
N ARG A 59 -6.69 -9.75 -17.51
CA ARG A 59 -6.89 -10.70 -18.60
C ARG A 59 -6.72 -10.04 -19.97
N LEU A 60 -7.31 -8.86 -20.18
CA LEU A 60 -7.19 -8.13 -21.44
C LEU A 60 -5.74 -7.74 -21.74
N VAL A 61 -5.04 -7.17 -20.75
CA VAL A 61 -3.63 -6.78 -20.89
C VAL A 61 -2.77 -8.03 -21.12
N PHE A 62 -2.99 -9.10 -20.35
CA PHE A 62 -2.25 -10.35 -20.51
C PHE A 62 -2.44 -10.95 -21.90
N ASP A 63 -3.68 -11.04 -22.40
CA ASP A 63 -3.98 -11.57 -23.72
C ASP A 63 -3.32 -10.76 -24.84
N PHE A 64 -3.16 -9.45 -24.64
CA PHE A 64 -2.47 -8.57 -25.57
C PHE A 64 -0.94 -8.76 -25.54
N ILE A 65 -0.34 -8.87 -24.35
CA ILE A 65 1.12 -8.94 -24.20
C ILE A 65 1.69 -10.35 -24.38
N LYS A 66 0.94 -11.42 -24.05
CA LYS A 66 1.47 -12.80 -23.99
C LYS A 66 2.15 -13.26 -25.28
N THR A 67 1.65 -12.81 -26.42
CA THR A 67 2.18 -13.15 -27.75
C THR A 67 3.53 -12.49 -28.03
N ARG A 68 3.78 -11.31 -27.44
CA ARG A 68 5.00 -10.51 -27.64
C ARG A 68 5.94 -10.53 -26.44
N TRP A 69 5.55 -11.19 -25.35
CA TRP A 69 6.33 -11.16 -24.11
C TRP A 69 7.60 -12.05 -24.23
N PRO A 70 8.80 -11.49 -24.01
CA PRO A 70 10.02 -12.28 -24.01
C PRO A 70 10.05 -13.27 -22.85
N ARG A 71 10.16 -14.57 -23.15
CA ARG A 71 10.07 -15.66 -22.15
C ARG A 71 11.16 -15.62 -21.06
N HIS A 72 12.28 -14.96 -21.33
CA HIS A 72 13.42 -14.82 -20.42
C HIS A 72 13.27 -13.68 -19.41
N ILE A 73 12.35 -12.72 -19.63
CA ILE A 73 12.12 -11.63 -18.70
C ILE A 73 11.12 -12.08 -17.63
N THR A 74 11.58 -12.09 -16.37
CA THR A 74 10.77 -12.42 -15.19
C THR A 74 10.21 -11.13 -14.56
N PRO A 75 9.11 -11.21 -13.80
CA PRO A 75 8.62 -10.08 -13.01
C PRO A 75 9.72 -9.46 -12.13
N ASN A 76 10.58 -10.29 -11.53
CA ASN A 76 11.69 -9.82 -10.70
C ASN A 76 12.68 -8.92 -11.46
N HIS A 77 12.93 -9.18 -12.75
CA HIS A 77 13.77 -8.28 -13.56
C HIS A 77 13.12 -6.91 -13.73
N LEU A 78 11.79 -6.84 -13.83
CA LEU A 78 11.06 -5.57 -13.88
C LEU A 78 11.12 -4.84 -12.54
N THR A 79 10.91 -5.54 -11.42
CA THR A 79 11.04 -4.96 -10.07
C THR A 79 12.43 -4.35 -9.86
N VAL A 80 13.49 -5.09 -10.22
CA VAL A 80 14.88 -4.61 -10.12
C VAL A 80 15.11 -3.42 -11.05
N ALA A 81 14.67 -3.49 -12.31
CA ALA A 81 14.77 -2.37 -13.23
C ALA A 81 14.07 -1.11 -12.69
N ARG A 82 12.90 -1.25 -12.06
CA ARG A 82 12.18 -0.14 -11.42
C ARG A 82 12.97 0.49 -10.29
N MET A 83 13.63 -0.33 -9.46
CA MET A 83 14.50 0.19 -8.40
C MET A 83 15.63 1.05 -8.97
N PHE A 84 16.27 0.59 -10.05
CA PHE A 84 17.31 1.36 -10.75
C PHE A 84 16.75 2.66 -11.36
N ILE A 85 15.56 2.60 -11.98
CA ILE A 85 14.86 3.77 -12.50
C ILE A 85 14.58 4.80 -11.39
N GLY A 86 14.09 4.35 -10.23
CA GLY A 86 13.84 5.21 -9.06
C GLY A 86 15.11 5.86 -8.52
N MET A 87 16.20 5.10 -8.42
CA MET A 87 17.51 5.63 -8.03
C MET A 87 18.04 6.66 -9.03
N LEU A 88 17.94 6.39 -10.33
CA LEU A 88 18.33 7.32 -11.38
C LEU A 88 17.48 8.59 -11.37
N LEU A 89 16.17 8.47 -11.16
CA LEU A 89 15.26 9.60 -10.97
C LEU A 89 15.70 10.49 -9.81
N GLY A 90 15.99 9.89 -8.65
CA GLY A 90 16.48 10.64 -7.49
C GLY A 90 17.81 11.35 -7.76
N PHE A 91 18.74 10.67 -8.43
CA PHE A 91 20.00 11.26 -8.85
C PHE A 91 19.81 12.46 -9.79
N LEU A 92 18.96 12.32 -10.81
CA LEU A 92 18.67 13.39 -11.78
C LEU A 92 17.99 14.59 -11.10
N LEU A 93 16.99 14.34 -10.26
CA LEU A 93 16.28 15.39 -9.51
C LEU A 93 17.23 16.16 -8.59
N PHE A 94 18.17 15.48 -7.94
CA PHE A 94 19.11 16.12 -7.01
C PHE A 94 20.19 16.94 -7.71
N ASN A 95 20.75 16.45 -8.81
CA ASN A 95 21.89 17.08 -9.48
C ASN A 95 21.51 18.09 -10.57
N PHE A 96 20.48 17.77 -11.36
CA PHE A 96 20.14 18.54 -12.57
C PHE A 96 18.83 19.32 -12.44
N LYS A 97 18.07 19.09 -11.36
CA LYS A 97 16.84 19.80 -11.03
C LYS A 97 15.94 19.98 -12.27
N HIS A 98 15.83 21.20 -12.76
CA HIS A 98 14.89 21.60 -13.81
C HIS A 98 15.40 21.34 -15.22
N ASP A 99 16.72 21.27 -15.44
CA ASP A 99 17.31 21.17 -16.78
C ASP A 99 17.07 19.79 -17.42
N SER A 100 16.75 18.79 -16.60
CA SER A 100 16.52 17.40 -17.00
C SER A 100 15.04 17.00 -17.09
N ALA A 101 14.08 17.93 -17.12
CA ALA A 101 12.64 17.61 -17.14
C ALA A 101 12.25 16.67 -18.32
N LEU A 102 12.86 16.87 -19.49
CA LEU A 102 12.67 16.04 -20.69
C LEU A 102 13.19 14.60 -20.54
N LEU A 103 14.05 14.33 -19.55
CA LEU A 103 14.54 12.99 -19.22
C LEU A 103 13.77 12.37 -18.05
N ILE A 104 13.44 13.18 -17.03
CA ILE A 104 12.74 12.74 -15.81
C ILE A 104 11.35 12.22 -16.14
N LEU A 105 10.58 12.91 -16.98
CA LEU A 105 9.17 12.58 -17.22
C LEU A 105 9.00 11.26 -18.00
N PRO A 106 9.72 11.00 -19.10
CA PRO A 106 9.71 9.68 -19.73
C PRO A 106 10.21 8.58 -18.81
N LEU A 107 11.27 8.84 -18.03
CA LEU A 107 11.85 7.87 -17.12
C LEU A 107 10.86 7.45 -16.02
N PHE A 108 10.16 8.40 -15.42
CA PHE A 108 9.06 8.12 -14.48
C PHE A 108 7.94 7.31 -15.15
N PHE A 109 7.50 7.72 -16.35
CA PHE A 109 6.45 7.01 -17.06
C PHE A 109 6.84 5.55 -17.37
N THR A 110 8.10 5.31 -17.77
CA THR A 110 8.60 3.95 -17.99
C THR A 110 8.62 3.15 -16.69
N GLY A 111 9.06 3.73 -15.57
CA GLY A 111 9.05 3.06 -14.27
C GLY A 111 7.64 2.72 -13.80
N ALA A 112 6.67 3.65 -13.91
CA ALA A 112 5.27 3.38 -13.59
C ALA A 112 4.66 2.31 -14.51
N LEU A 113 5.01 2.31 -15.79
CA LEU A 113 4.56 1.27 -16.72
C LEU A 113 5.13 -0.10 -16.34
N THR A 114 6.36 -0.18 -15.83
CA THR A 114 6.92 -1.46 -15.37
C THR A 114 6.17 -2.07 -14.19
N ASP A 115 5.54 -1.25 -13.32
CA ASP A 115 4.69 -1.69 -12.19
C ASP A 115 3.33 -2.25 -12.62
N LEU A 116 2.79 -1.72 -13.71
CA LEU A 116 1.59 -2.30 -14.28
C LEU A 116 1.89 -3.64 -14.95
N LEU A 117 3.05 -3.73 -15.60
CA LEU A 117 3.42 -4.91 -16.38
C LEU A 117 3.88 -6.08 -15.50
N ASP A 118 4.71 -5.87 -14.48
CA ASP A 118 5.19 -6.96 -13.63
C ASP A 118 4.03 -7.63 -12.87
N GLY A 119 3.04 -6.87 -12.40
CA GLY A 119 1.85 -7.38 -11.73
C GLY A 119 0.98 -8.24 -12.65
N VAL A 120 0.76 -7.80 -13.89
CA VAL A 120 0.00 -8.57 -14.89
C VAL A 120 0.76 -9.83 -15.31
N VAL A 121 2.07 -9.73 -15.51
CA VAL A 121 2.93 -10.85 -15.96
C VAL A 121 3.08 -11.88 -14.85
N ALA A 122 3.26 -11.46 -13.59
CA ALA A 122 3.34 -12.36 -12.44
C ALA A 122 2.07 -13.19 -12.28
N ARG A 123 0.90 -12.53 -12.35
CA ARG A 123 -0.41 -13.19 -12.25
C ARG A 123 -0.73 -14.07 -13.47
N GLY A 124 -0.45 -13.57 -14.67
CA GLY A 124 -0.80 -14.26 -15.92
C GLY A 124 0.08 -15.46 -16.25
N PHE A 125 1.37 -15.43 -15.89
CA PHE A 125 2.28 -16.57 -16.06
C PHE A 125 2.45 -17.42 -14.79
N HIS A 126 1.71 -17.12 -13.71
CA HIS A 126 1.84 -17.79 -12.41
C HIS A 126 3.28 -17.79 -11.86
N LYS A 127 4.03 -16.70 -12.10
CA LYS A 127 5.44 -16.53 -11.69
C LYS A 127 5.57 -15.67 -10.44
N GLU A 128 4.71 -15.88 -9.46
CA GLU A 128 4.76 -15.14 -8.19
C GLU A 128 5.86 -15.70 -7.28
N THR A 129 6.94 -14.94 -7.12
CA THR A 129 8.07 -15.34 -6.28
C THR A 129 8.02 -14.63 -4.92
N VAL A 130 8.57 -15.27 -3.88
CA VAL A 130 8.73 -14.64 -2.56
C VAL A 130 9.62 -13.40 -2.65
N PHE A 131 10.61 -13.42 -3.53
CA PHE A 131 11.46 -12.26 -3.83
C PHE A 131 10.62 -11.08 -4.33
N GLY A 132 9.80 -11.27 -5.36
CA GLY A 132 8.91 -10.21 -5.87
C GLY A 132 8.00 -9.67 -4.76
N GLN A 133 7.36 -10.54 -4.00
CA GLN A 133 6.47 -10.14 -2.90
C GLN A 133 7.15 -9.21 -1.87
N ILE A 134 8.43 -9.42 -1.57
CA ILE A 134 9.20 -8.59 -0.63
C ILE A 134 9.71 -7.31 -1.28
N PHE A 135 10.19 -7.40 -2.54
CA PHE A 135 10.85 -6.29 -3.22
C PHE A 135 9.88 -5.34 -3.92
N ASP A 136 8.70 -5.78 -4.33
CA ASP A 136 7.71 -4.93 -5.01
C ASP A 136 7.32 -3.71 -4.14
N PRO A 137 6.98 -3.86 -2.84
CA PRO A 137 6.70 -2.70 -1.97
C PRO A 137 7.89 -1.74 -1.81
N ILE A 138 9.12 -2.22 -1.97
CA ILE A 138 10.34 -1.40 -1.88
C ILE A 138 10.55 -0.67 -3.21
N ALA A 139 10.42 -1.37 -4.33
CA ALA A 139 10.58 -0.84 -5.68
C ALA A 139 9.56 0.26 -5.99
N ASP A 140 8.30 0.07 -5.57
CA ASP A 140 7.25 1.07 -5.74
C ASP A 140 7.63 2.39 -5.06
N ARG A 141 8.18 2.31 -3.84
CA ARG A 141 8.56 3.51 -3.08
C ARG A 141 9.85 4.14 -3.58
N ALA A 142 10.77 3.35 -4.13
CA ALA A 142 11.99 3.87 -4.74
C ALA A 142 11.69 4.87 -5.86
N LEU A 143 10.56 4.69 -6.55
CA LEU A 143 10.10 5.58 -7.62
C LEU A 143 9.40 6.85 -7.08
N LEU A 144 8.62 6.72 -6.00
CA LEU A 144 7.79 7.80 -5.45
C LEU A 144 8.53 8.72 -4.47
N ILE A 145 9.39 8.17 -3.61
CA ILE A 145 10.09 8.92 -2.55
C ILE A 145 10.92 10.10 -3.09
N PRO A 146 11.75 9.94 -4.14
CA PRO A 146 12.56 11.05 -4.63
C PRO A 146 11.72 12.24 -5.13
N ILE A 147 10.58 11.94 -5.75
CA ILE A 147 9.66 12.96 -6.27
C ILE A 147 8.97 13.68 -5.10
N PHE A 148 8.51 12.96 -4.08
CA PHE A 148 7.97 13.59 -2.87
C PHE A 148 8.99 14.44 -2.15
N PHE A 149 10.22 13.95 -2.03
CA PHE A 149 11.31 14.69 -1.42
C PHE A 149 11.50 16.02 -2.14
N TYR A 150 11.71 15.98 -3.45
CA TYR A 150 11.94 17.20 -4.21
C TYR A 150 10.73 18.14 -4.18
N SER A 151 9.53 17.59 -4.37
CA SER A 151 8.31 18.39 -4.56
C SER A 151 7.73 18.96 -3.26
N LEU A 152 8.08 18.41 -2.10
CA LEU A 152 7.47 18.80 -0.82
C LEU A 152 8.44 19.30 0.24
N VAL A 153 9.74 18.98 0.17
CA VAL A 153 10.68 19.40 1.23
C VAL A 153 10.79 20.92 1.32
N SER A 154 10.71 21.65 0.22
CA SER A 154 10.72 23.12 0.25
C SER A 154 9.34 23.73 0.54
N TYR A 155 8.26 23.01 0.24
CA TYR A 155 6.90 23.56 0.20
C TYR A 155 6.02 23.15 1.39
N ASN A 156 6.12 21.90 1.83
CA ASN A 156 5.34 21.36 2.93
C ASN A 156 6.11 20.22 3.62
N ARG A 157 7.10 20.61 4.44
CA ARG A 157 7.92 19.69 5.24
C ARG A 157 7.10 18.74 6.12
N PRO A 158 6.05 19.21 6.84
CA PRO A 158 5.21 18.32 7.64
C PRO A 158 4.54 17.23 6.80
N LEU A 159 3.97 17.59 5.65
CA LEU A 159 3.31 16.63 4.75
C LEU A 159 4.30 15.57 4.25
N PHE A 160 5.49 15.99 3.81
CA PHE A 160 6.56 15.07 3.41
C PHE A 160 6.90 14.08 4.54
N PHE A 161 7.10 14.60 5.75
CA PHE A 161 7.44 13.78 6.92
C PHE A 161 6.36 12.74 7.21
N PHE A 162 5.08 13.12 7.22
CA PHE A 162 3.98 12.19 7.47
C PHE A 162 3.86 11.11 6.38
N ILE A 163 4.05 11.46 5.10
CA ILE A 163 4.05 10.48 4.00
C ILE A 163 5.13 9.44 4.23
N ILE A 164 6.38 9.86 4.46
CA ILE A 164 7.51 8.94 4.63
C ILE A 164 7.32 8.04 5.86
N VAL A 165 6.94 8.62 7.00
CA VAL A 165 6.74 7.85 8.24
C VAL A 165 5.67 6.79 8.05
N LEU A 166 4.51 7.15 7.49
CA LEU A 166 3.42 6.20 7.29
C LEU A 166 3.72 5.16 6.21
N GLU A 167 4.47 5.50 5.16
CA GLU A 167 4.96 4.50 4.20
C GLU A 167 5.90 3.50 4.89
N ILE A 168 6.87 3.97 5.67
CA ILE A 168 7.79 3.09 6.41
C ILE A 168 7.00 2.16 7.34
N VAL A 169 6.09 2.70 8.15
CA VAL A 169 5.21 1.90 9.03
C VAL A 169 4.42 0.86 8.22
N ASN A 170 3.86 1.26 7.08
CA ASN A 170 3.11 0.35 6.20
C ASN A 170 4.00 -0.78 5.62
N ALA A 171 5.28 -0.55 5.32
CA ALA A 171 6.18 -1.64 4.92
C ALA A 171 6.52 -2.55 6.08
N LEU A 172 6.86 -1.99 7.24
CA LEU A 172 7.24 -2.79 8.40
C LEU A 172 6.12 -3.75 8.79
N ILE A 173 4.87 -3.29 8.77
CA ILE A 173 3.69 -4.14 8.97
C ILE A 173 3.62 -5.23 7.89
N SER A 174 3.80 -4.88 6.62
CA SER A 174 3.79 -5.85 5.51
C SER A 174 4.87 -6.93 5.65
N VAL A 175 6.12 -6.53 5.94
CA VAL A 175 7.25 -7.45 6.11
C VAL A 175 7.07 -8.32 7.36
N PHE A 176 6.59 -7.75 8.47
CA PHE A 176 6.29 -8.50 9.69
C PHE A 176 5.24 -9.58 9.47
N SER A 177 4.17 -9.24 8.75
CA SER A 177 3.09 -10.18 8.43
C SER A 177 3.54 -11.29 7.48
N MET A 178 4.43 -10.99 6.52
CA MET A 178 5.04 -12.02 5.67
C MET A 178 5.84 -13.03 6.50
N GLY A 179 6.64 -12.57 7.47
CA GLY A 179 7.38 -13.46 8.37
C GLY A 179 6.50 -14.34 9.27
N LYS A 180 5.20 -14.05 9.35
CA LYS A 180 4.19 -14.83 10.09
C LYS A 180 3.20 -15.57 9.18
N ASN A 181 3.43 -15.58 7.86
CA ASN A 181 2.49 -16.13 6.87
C ASN A 181 1.07 -15.55 6.96
N ILE A 182 0.96 -14.30 7.44
CA ILE A 182 -0.31 -13.57 7.47
C ILE A 182 -0.46 -12.89 6.11
N SER A 183 -1.33 -13.44 5.26
CA SER A 183 -1.73 -12.78 4.02
C SER A 183 -2.78 -11.72 4.32
N PHE A 184 -2.56 -10.50 3.84
CA PHE A 184 -3.62 -9.49 3.82
C PHE A 184 -4.51 -9.72 2.61
N GLY A 185 -5.83 -9.66 2.81
CA GLY A 185 -6.78 -9.61 1.70
C GLY A 185 -6.64 -8.35 0.84
N PRO A 186 -7.44 -8.23 -0.22
CA PRO A 186 -7.61 -6.99 -0.96
C PRO A 186 -7.91 -5.85 0.01
N ASN A 187 -7.31 -4.68 -0.19
CA ASN A 187 -7.56 -3.51 0.63
C ASN A 187 -7.75 -2.31 -0.29
N ILE A 188 -8.99 -1.85 -0.42
CA ILE A 188 -9.30 -0.69 -1.29
C ILE A 188 -8.54 0.55 -0.82
N PHE A 189 -8.48 0.81 0.48
CA PHE A 189 -7.87 2.03 1.01
C PHE A 189 -6.38 2.11 0.64
N GLY A 190 -5.68 0.97 0.69
CA GLY A 190 -4.29 0.85 0.25
C GLY A 190 -4.11 1.03 -1.26
N LYS A 191 -5.08 0.62 -2.08
CA LYS A 191 -5.07 0.86 -3.53
C LYS A 191 -5.40 2.33 -3.85
N THR A 192 -6.40 2.90 -3.21
CA THR A 192 -6.83 4.29 -3.40
C THR A 192 -5.71 5.27 -3.07
N LYS A 193 -4.98 5.08 -1.95
CA LYS A 193 -3.85 5.96 -1.64
C LYS A 193 -2.76 5.92 -2.72
N MET A 194 -2.48 4.74 -3.29
CA MET A 194 -1.51 4.61 -4.39
C MET A 194 -1.99 5.33 -5.66
N VAL A 195 -3.27 5.21 -6.01
CA VAL A 195 -3.85 5.92 -7.16
C VAL A 195 -3.77 7.43 -6.96
N LEU A 196 -4.18 7.93 -5.79
CA LEU A 196 -4.12 9.36 -5.47
C LEU A 196 -2.69 9.91 -5.58
N GLN A 197 -1.72 9.22 -4.98
CA GLN A 197 -0.31 9.61 -5.03
C GLN A 197 0.23 9.60 -6.46
N SER A 198 -0.11 8.57 -7.25
CA SER A 198 0.31 8.46 -8.66
C SER A 198 -0.27 9.59 -9.52
N VAL A 199 -1.55 9.93 -9.34
CA VAL A 199 -2.18 11.07 -10.04
C VAL A 199 -1.52 12.38 -9.67
N VAL A 200 -1.25 12.59 -8.38
CA VAL A 200 -0.53 13.78 -7.92
C VAL A 200 0.86 13.84 -8.54
N PHE A 201 1.59 12.74 -8.59
CA PHE A 201 2.92 12.72 -9.21
C PHE A 201 2.91 13.07 -10.67
N ILE A 202 2.01 12.46 -11.44
CA ILE A 202 1.84 12.80 -12.86
C ILE A 202 1.51 14.29 -13.00
N GLY A 203 0.60 14.81 -12.16
CA GLY A 203 0.23 16.23 -12.16
C GLY A 203 1.39 17.17 -11.84
N ILE A 204 2.17 16.87 -10.80
CA ILE A 204 3.37 17.65 -10.43
C ILE A 204 4.41 17.60 -11.54
N LEU A 205 4.65 16.43 -12.14
CA LEU A 205 5.62 16.29 -13.24
C LEU A 205 5.17 17.02 -14.51
N LEU A 206 3.87 17.03 -14.83
CA LEU A 206 3.33 17.75 -15.99
C LEU A 206 3.37 19.28 -15.81
N LEU A 207 3.18 19.76 -14.58
CA LEU A 207 3.26 21.19 -14.28
C LEU A 207 4.67 21.65 -13.94
N TRP A 208 5.62 20.73 -13.90
CA TRP A 208 7.02 21.03 -13.66
C TRP A 208 7.55 22.09 -14.63
N PRO A 209 8.33 23.09 -14.17
CA PRO A 209 8.94 23.24 -12.85
C PRO A 209 8.09 24.03 -11.83
N ARG A 210 6.78 24.19 -12.05
CA ARG A 210 5.94 24.97 -11.13
C ARG A 210 5.77 24.28 -9.78
N GLU A 211 5.54 25.11 -8.78
CA GLU A 211 5.25 24.65 -7.43
C GLU A 211 3.96 23.81 -7.41
N PRO A 212 3.86 22.80 -6.52
CA PRO A 212 2.67 21.99 -6.42
C PRO A 212 1.48 22.86 -5.97
N ASN A 213 0.45 22.94 -6.83
CA ASN A 213 -0.78 23.65 -6.50
C ASN A 213 -1.44 23.10 -5.23
N LEU A 214 -2.17 23.96 -4.51
CA LEU A 214 -2.94 23.60 -3.31
C LEU A 214 -3.85 22.38 -3.52
N PHE A 215 -4.39 22.22 -4.73
CA PHE A 215 -5.16 21.04 -5.12
C PHE A 215 -4.37 19.73 -4.95
N PHE A 216 -3.13 19.66 -5.44
CA PHE A 216 -2.27 18.50 -5.30
C PHE A 216 -1.85 18.26 -3.85
N ILE A 217 -1.56 19.33 -3.11
CA ILE A 217 -1.26 19.23 -1.67
C ILE A 217 -2.47 18.66 -0.91
N GLY A 218 -3.69 19.11 -1.23
CA GLY A 218 -4.93 18.59 -0.65
C GLY A 218 -5.16 17.11 -0.97
N LEU A 219 -4.92 16.70 -2.22
CA LEU A 219 -4.98 15.27 -2.61
C LEU A 219 -3.97 14.40 -1.86
N LEU A 220 -2.78 14.92 -1.56
CA LEU A 220 -1.79 14.20 -0.75
C LEU A 220 -2.23 14.05 0.69
N TRP A 221 -2.80 15.08 1.30
CA TRP A 221 -3.42 14.96 2.64
C TRP A 221 -4.56 13.94 2.64
N LEU A 222 -5.40 13.94 1.61
CA LEU A 222 -6.44 12.93 1.43
C LEU A 222 -5.83 11.52 1.32
N SER A 223 -4.74 11.36 0.57
CA SER A 223 -4.04 10.06 0.44
C SER A 223 -3.50 9.56 1.79
N LEU A 224 -3.08 10.46 2.68
CA LEU A 224 -2.64 10.09 4.04
C LEU A 224 -3.77 9.51 4.88
N ILE A 225 -4.98 10.07 4.76
CA ILE A 225 -6.17 9.55 5.46
C ILE A 225 -6.47 8.12 4.98
N PHE A 226 -6.48 7.89 3.66
CA PHE A 226 -6.65 6.55 3.09
C PHE A 226 -5.55 5.58 3.55
N MET A 227 -4.30 6.03 3.59
CA MET A 227 -3.19 5.21 4.08
C MET A 227 -3.33 4.87 5.56
N ALA A 228 -3.74 5.82 6.41
CA ALA A 228 -3.97 5.59 7.83
C ALA A 228 -5.09 4.56 8.05
N ILE A 229 -6.20 4.70 7.33
CA ILE A 229 -7.29 3.70 7.35
C ILE A 229 -6.76 2.33 6.91
N SER A 230 -6.01 2.27 5.82
CA SER A 230 -5.39 1.02 5.33
C SER A 230 -4.51 0.35 6.40
N ILE A 231 -3.71 1.13 7.15
CA ILE A 231 -2.87 0.62 8.23
C ILE A 231 -3.73 0.07 9.38
N ILE A 232 -4.78 0.79 9.78
CA ILE A 232 -5.72 0.35 10.82
C ILE A 232 -6.34 -1.00 10.44
N PHE A 233 -6.78 -1.17 9.19
CA PHE A 233 -7.29 -2.46 8.70
C PHE A 233 -6.26 -3.59 8.81
N LYS A 234 -5.00 -3.33 8.45
CA LYS A 234 -3.91 -4.31 8.62
C LYS A 234 -3.70 -4.68 10.09
N LEU A 235 -3.72 -3.70 10.99
CA LEU A 235 -3.56 -3.93 12.42
C LEU A 235 -4.71 -4.75 13.00
N ILE A 236 -5.96 -4.43 12.65
CA ILE A 236 -7.14 -5.23 13.05
C ILE A 236 -6.98 -6.68 12.58
N THR A 237 -6.56 -6.87 11.33
CA THR A 237 -6.32 -8.22 10.76
C THR A 237 -5.28 -9.00 11.57
N ILE A 238 -4.19 -8.34 11.97
CA ILE A 238 -3.15 -8.94 12.81
C ILE A 238 -3.68 -9.27 14.21
N THR A 239 -4.45 -8.38 14.85
CA THR A 239 -5.02 -8.63 16.18
C THR A 239 -5.96 -9.83 16.16
N VAL A 240 -6.87 -9.88 15.19
CA VAL A 240 -7.81 -11.01 15.03
C VAL A 240 -7.06 -12.33 14.80
N TYR A 241 -5.96 -12.29 14.05
CA TYR A 241 -5.10 -13.46 13.84
C TYR A 241 -4.52 -14.01 15.15
N TYR A 242 -4.05 -13.14 16.04
CA TYR A 242 -3.52 -13.55 17.35
C TYR A 242 -4.62 -14.01 18.33
N GLU A 243 -5.79 -13.38 18.31
CA GLU A 243 -6.92 -13.73 19.18
C GLU A 243 -7.56 -15.08 18.82
N THR A 244 -7.68 -15.38 17.52
CA THR A 244 -8.35 -16.60 17.03
C THR A 244 -7.45 -17.84 17.13
N GLY A 245 -6.16 -17.65 17.38
CA GLY A 245 -5.16 -18.72 17.37
C GLY A 245 -4.84 -19.21 15.96
N SER A 246 -3.61 -19.67 15.75
CA SER A 246 -3.05 -20.10 14.46
C SER A 246 -3.79 -21.29 13.78
N HIS A 247 -4.87 -21.81 14.37
CA HIS A 247 -5.54 -23.03 13.94
C HIS A 247 -6.93 -22.77 13.35
N LYS A 248 -6.98 -22.91 12.01
CA LYS A 248 -8.14 -23.26 11.16
C LYS A 248 -9.24 -22.19 11.01
N ASN A 249 -9.46 -21.82 9.74
CA ASN A 249 -10.63 -21.11 9.21
C ASN A 249 -10.86 -19.72 9.80
N LEU A 250 -9.92 -18.80 9.58
CA LEU A 250 -10.21 -17.37 9.61
C LEU A 250 -11.21 -17.04 8.50
N GLN A 251 -12.48 -16.85 8.87
CA GLN A 251 -13.30 -15.84 8.22
C GLN A 251 -12.78 -14.51 8.73
N TYR A 252 -11.89 -13.91 7.94
CA TYR A 252 -11.46 -12.54 8.19
C TYR A 252 -12.72 -11.65 8.25
N PRO A 253 -12.80 -10.69 9.19
CA PRO A 253 -13.80 -9.64 9.06
C PRO A 253 -13.56 -8.98 7.70
N PHE A 254 -14.61 -8.82 6.90
CA PHE A 254 -14.58 -8.17 5.58
C PHE A 254 -14.10 -9.04 4.40
N GLY A 255 -14.77 -10.17 4.15
CA GLY A 255 -14.72 -10.87 2.84
C GLY A 255 -13.38 -11.44 2.37
N GLN A 256 -12.29 -11.34 3.15
CA GLN A 256 -10.96 -11.76 2.69
C GLN A 256 -10.92 -13.28 2.48
N LYS A 257 -10.78 -13.73 1.22
CA LYS A 257 -10.53 -15.14 0.92
C LYS A 257 -9.06 -15.47 1.16
N ARG A 258 -8.83 -16.64 1.76
CA ARG A 258 -7.52 -17.30 1.90
C ARG A 258 -6.68 -17.16 0.62
N ILE A 259 -5.44 -16.71 0.75
CA ILE A 259 -4.33 -17.28 -0.03
C ILE A 259 -3.33 -17.82 0.98
N ILE A 260 -3.71 -18.92 1.63
CA ILE A 260 -2.73 -19.78 2.29
C ILE A 260 -1.99 -20.47 1.14
N LYS A 261 -0.74 -20.09 0.87
CA LYS A 261 0.18 -21.01 0.17
C LYS A 261 0.33 -22.22 1.10
N ALA A 262 -0.31 -23.31 0.75
CA ALA A 262 0.02 -24.61 1.29
C ALA A 262 1.42 -24.96 0.77
N ASP A 263 2.32 -25.20 1.72
CA ASP A 263 3.64 -25.87 1.66
C ASP A 263 4.41 -25.89 0.33
#